data_AF-X1SGZ1-F1
#
_entry.id   AF-X1SGZ1-F1
#
_cell.length_a   1.000
_cell.length_b   1.000
_cell.length_c   1.000
_cell.angle_alpha   90.00
_cell.angle_beta   90.00
_cell.angle_gamma   90.00
#
_symmetry.space_group_name_H-M   'P 1'
#
loop_
_entity.id
_entity.type
_entity.pdbx_description
1 polymer ?
#
loop_
_entity_poly.entity_id
_entity_poly.type
_entity_poly.pdbx_seq_one_letter_code
_entity_poly.pdbx_strand_id
1 'polypeptide(L)'
;MELALADLSAQPGAKTEDVLWMTESTRVMKGIGELVYEVHESVLSKDRAKQARAFRAATKQLPYLISEFENIPEPTTPKRQKTMRNQAQGMDLYLVACSNFAEALETSDGELAGQAAMQISKALDLLDIMDKSQLLRREIKR
;
A
#
# COMPACT_ATOMS: atom_id res chain seq x y z
N MET A 1 -7.17 15.87 -9.02
CA MET A 1 -6.68 15.56 -7.65
C MET A 1 -6.41 16.83 -6.84
N GLU A 2 -6.08 17.97 -7.47
CA GLU A 2 -5.95 19.29 -6.81
C GLU A 2 -7.25 19.84 -6.19
N LEU A 3 -8.41 19.55 -6.81
CA LEU A 3 -9.73 19.99 -6.31
C LEU A 3 -10.03 19.54 -4.87
N ALA A 4 -9.56 18.35 -4.47
CA ALA A 4 -9.81 17.83 -3.12
C ALA A 4 -8.99 18.55 -2.04
N LEU A 5 -7.78 19.00 -2.37
CA LEU A 5 -6.91 19.75 -1.45
C LEU A 5 -7.40 21.20 -1.26
N ALA A 6 -7.92 21.81 -2.32
CA ALA A 6 -8.52 23.14 -2.27
C ALA A 6 -9.83 23.17 -1.44
N ASP A 7 -10.65 22.12 -1.54
CA ASP A 7 -11.91 22.02 -0.79
C ASP A 7 -11.71 21.87 0.73
N LEU A 8 -10.60 21.25 1.15
CA LEU A 8 -10.31 21.00 2.57
C LEU A 8 -9.66 22.21 3.27
N SER A 9 -8.88 23.00 2.55
CA SER A 9 -8.32 24.26 3.06
C SER A 9 -9.39 25.35 3.22
N ALA A 10 -10.57 25.18 2.61
CA ALA A 10 -11.75 26.02 2.79
C ALA A 10 -12.69 25.55 3.92
N GLN A 11 -12.43 24.40 4.57
CA GLN A 11 -13.28 23.92 5.67
C GLN A 11 -13.00 24.70 6.97
N PRO A 12 -14.01 25.34 7.59
CA PRO A 12 -13.84 26.01 8.87
C PRO A 12 -13.47 24.98 9.94
N GLY A 13 -12.23 25.04 10.44
CA GLY A 13 -11.70 24.16 11.48
C GLY A 13 -10.56 23.22 11.06
N ALA A 14 -10.15 23.19 9.79
CA ALA A 14 -8.97 22.44 9.37
C ALA A 14 -7.69 23.12 9.88
N LYS A 15 -6.96 22.47 10.80
CA LYS A 15 -5.66 22.97 11.26
C LYS A 15 -4.63 22.82 10.13
N THR A 16 -3.68 23.75 10.02
CA THR A 16 -2.60 23.70 9.02
C THR A 16 -1.80 22.39 9.06
N GLU A 17 -1.57 21.86 10.26
CA GLU A 17 -0.90 20.57 10.51
C GLU A 17 -1.67 19.40 9.88
N ASP A 18 -2.99 19.46 9.93
CA ASP A 18 -3.90 18.46 9.40
C ASP A 18 -3.94 18.46 7.86
N VAL A 19 -3.65 19.60 7.23
CA VAL A 19 -3.50 19.73 5.76
C VAL A 19 -2.12 19.24 5.31
N LEU A 20 -1.06 19.55 6.07
CA LEU A 20 0.28 19.07 5.81
C LEU A 20 0.34 17.54 5.88
N TRP A 21 -0.20 16.95 6.95
CA TRP A 21 -0.31 15.49 7.09
C TRP A 21 -1.02 14.85 5.91
N MET A 22 -2.15 15.42 5.47
CA MET A 22 -2.90 14.89 4.34
C MET A 22 -2.09 14.93 3.04
N THR A 23 -1.34 16.01 2.83
CA THR A 23 -0.57 16.20 1.59
C THR A 23 0.58 15.21 1.52
N GLU A 24 1.37 15.10 2.59
CA GLU A 24 2.50 14.17 2.63
C GLU A 24 2.06 12.72 2.67
N SER A 25 1.01 12.39 3.44
CA SER A 25 0.49 11.00 3.48
C SER A 25 -0.03 10.59 2.11
N THR A 26 -0.76 11.46 1.41
CA THR A 26 -1.24 11.18 0.05
C THR A 26 -0.08 10.95 -0.92
N ARG A 27 1.00 11.73 -0.83
CA ARG A 27 2.20 11.55 -1.67
C ARG A 27 2.83 10.18 -1.46
N VAL A 28 3.04 9.78 -0.21
CA VAL A 28 3.64 8.49 0.13
C VAL A 28 2.71 7.33 -0.26
N MET A 29 1.42 7.43 0.07
CA MET A 29 0.43 6.41 -0.27
C MET A 29 0.27 6.21 -1.78
N LYS A 30 0.46 7.26 -2.59
CA LYS A 30 0.52 7.13 -4.05
C LYS A 30 1.70 6.25 -4.49
N GLY A 31 2.89 6.50 -3.96
CA GLY A 31 4.07 5.67 -4.26
C GLY A 31 3.87 4.21 -3.86
N ILE A 32 3.24 3.96 -2.71
CA ILE A 32 2.90 2.59 -2.27
C ILE A 32 1.88 1.96 -3.22
N GLY A 33 0.87 2.72 -3.65
CA GLY A 33 -0.12 2.26 -4.62
C GLY A 33 0.47 1.86 -5.97
N GLU A 34 1.48 2.58 -6.44
CA GLU A 34 2.23 2.24 -7.66
C GLU A 34 2.94 0.89 -7.51
N LEU A 35 3.62 0.64 -6.38
CA LEU A 35 4.25 -0.67 -6.10
C LEU A 35 3.23 -1.80 -6.00
N VAL A 36 2.11 -1.58 -5.31
CA VAL A 36 1.02 -2.54 -5.19
C VAL A 36 0.47 -2.90 -6.56
N TYR A 37 0.26 -1.90 -7.41
CA TYR A 37 -0.24 -2.08 -8.76
C TYR A 37 0.73 -2.90 -9.63
N GLU A 38 2.03 -2.60 -9.57
CA GLU A 38 3.05 -3.37 -10.30
C GLU A 38 3.07 -4.84 -9.88
N VAL A 39 3.03 -5.11 -8.56
CA VAL A 39 2.94 -6.47 -8.03
C VAL A 39 1.67 -7.15 -8.53
N HIS A 40 0.51 -6.49 -8.47
CA HIS A 40 -0.75 -7.04 -8.96
C HIS A 40 -0.69 -7.41 -10.46
N GLU A 41 -0.23 -6.51 -11.32
CA GLU A 41 -0.08 -6.75 -12.76
C GLU A 41 0.94 -7.86 -13.05
N SER A 42 1.97 -8.01 -12.23
CA SER A 42 2.92 -9.12 -12.34
C SER A 42 2.24 -10.47 -12.07
N VAL A 43 1.37 -10.56 -11.06
CA VAL A 43 0.64 -11.78 -10.73
C VAL A 43 -0.30 -12.17 -11.88
N LEU A 44 -1.00 -11.19 -12.48
CA LEU A 44 -1.89 -11.43 -13.62
C LEU A 44 -1.17 -11.99 -14.86
N SER A 45 0.11 -11.70 -15.02
CA SER A 45 0.91 -12.16 -16.18
C SER A 45 1.23 -13.65 -16.17
N LYS A 46 1.13 -14.33 -15.01
CA LYS A 46 1.53 -15.73 -14.80
C LYS A 46 3.01 -16.04 -15.10
N ASP A 47 3.85 -15.02 -15.32
CA ASP A 47 5.30 -15.18 -15.49
C ASP A 47 5.99 -15.11 -14.12
N ARG A 48 6.54 -16.24 -13.69
CA ARG A 48 7.24 -16.38 -12.40
C ARG A 48 8.42 -15.41 -12.27
N ALA A 49 9.17 -15.18 -13.35
CA ALA A 49 10.31 -14.26 -13.35
C ALA A 49 9.86 -12.80 -13.29
N LYS A 50 8.72 -12.46 -13.92
CA LYS A 50 8.10 -11.13 -13.78
C LYS A 50 7.56 -10.91 -12.36
N GLN A 51 6.90 -11.90 -11.78
CA GLN A 51 6.42 -11.86 -10.39
C GLN A 51 7.58 -11.65 -9.41
N ALA A 52 8.62 -12.48 -9.49
CA ALA A 52 9.77 -12.38 -8.59
C ALA A 52 10.44 -10.99 -8.68
N ARG A 53 10.57 -10.43 -9.88
CA ARG A 53 11.10 -9.07 -10.07
C ARG A 53 10.22 -8.00 -9.43
N ALA A 54 8.91 -8.07 -9.60
CA ALA A 54 7.98 -7.10 -9.01
C ALA A 54 7.98 -7.17 -7.48
N PHE A 55 7.92 -8.37 -6.90
CA PHE A 55 8.00 -8.54 -5.45
C PHE A 55 9.32 -8.04 -4.89
N ARG A 56 10.47 -8.35 -5.52
CA ARG A 56 11.78 -7.81 -5.10
C ARG A 56 11.89 -6.29 -5.27
N ALA A 57 11.25 -5.72 -6.30
CA ALA A 57 11.21 -4.27 -6.47
C ALA A 57 10.42 -3.61 -5.32
N ALA A 58 9.29 -4.20 -4.94
CA ALA A 58 8.50 -3.75 -3.80
C ALA A 58 9.31 -3.83 -2.49
N THR A 59 9.99 -4.95 -2.21
CA THR A 59 10.80 -5.08 -0.98
C THR A 59 11.98 -4.13 -0.91
N LYS A 60 12.52 -3.73 -2.06
CA LYS A 60 13.59 -2.74 -2.14
C LYS A 60 13.10 -1.31 -1.93
N GLN A 61 11.95 -0.95 -2.50
CA GLN A 61 11.47 0.45 -2.51
C GLN A 61 10.61 0.80 -1.30
N LEU A 62 9.81 -0.15 -0.83
CA LEU A 62 8.85 0.07 0.25
C LEU A 62 9.48 0.54 1.58
N PRO A 63 10.68 0.09 2.00
CA PRO A 63 11.33 0.62 3.21
C PRO A 63 11.57 2.14 3.17
N TYR A 64 11.88 2.70 2.00
CA TYR A 64 12.05 4.14 1.84
C TYR A 64 10.72 4.87 2.03
N LEU A 65 9.63 4.34 1.46
CA LEU A 65 8.29 4.91 1.61
C LEU A 65 7.78 4.81 3.05
N ILE A 66 8.05 3.69 3.74
CA ILE A 66 7.75 3.53 5.17
C ILE A 66 8.47 4.61 5.98
N SER A 67 9.77 4.78 5.74
CA SER A 67 10.55 5.82 6.44
C SER A 67 10.01 7.22 6.15
N GLU A 68 9.64 7.53 4.90
CA GLU A 68 8.99 8.81 4.58
C GLU A 68 7.66 8.97 5.32
N PHE A 69 6.86 7.91 5.45
CA PHE A 69 5.58 7.93 6.17
C PHE A 69 5.75 8.16 7.68
N GLU A 70 6.73 7.49 8.29
CA GLU A 70 7.04 7.62 9.73
C GLU A 70 7.50 9.04 10.10
N ASN A 71 8.10 9.75 9.15
CA ASN A 71 8.52 11.14 9.32
C ASN A 71 7.37 12.15 9.19
N ILE A 72 6.17 11.72 8.80
CA ILE A 72 5.00 12.60 8.72
C ILE A 72 4.52 12.88 10.16
N PRO A 73 4.35 14.16 10.56
CA PRO A 73 3.82 14.50 11.87
C PRO A 73 2.46 13.85 12.11
N GLU A 74 2.25 13.31 13.32
CA GLU A 74 1.00 12.66 13.67
C GLU A 74 -0.17 13.67 13.61
N PRO A 75 -1.31 13.30 12.98
CA PRO A 75 -2.43 14.22 12.85
C PRO A 75 -3.11 14.47 14.20
N THR A 76 -3.79 15.60 14.32
CA THR A 76 -4.33 16.04 15.62
C THR A 76 -5.64 15.37 16.02
N THR A 77 -6.29 14.67 15.08
CA THR A 77 -7.61 14.06 15.29
C THR A 77 -7.50 12.54 15.51
N PRO A 78 -8.20 11.96 16.50
CA PRO A 78 -8.13 10.52 16.78
C PRO A 78 -8.48 9.62 15.59
N LYS A 79 -9.42 10.07 14.74
CA LYS A 79 -9.80 9.35 13.53
C LYS A 79 -8.61 9.21 12.57
N ARG A 80 -7.86 10.29 12.35
CA ARG A 80 -6.70 10.28 11.44
C ARG A 80 -5.51 9.56 12.05
N GLN A 81 -5.31 9.64 13.36
CA GLN A 81 -4.30 8.85 14.07
C GLN A 81 -4.55 7.36 13.94
N LYS A 82 -5.83 6.94 13.99
CA LYS A 82 -6.20 5.54 13.73
C LYS A 82 -5.89 5.14 12.29
N THR A 83 -6.24 5.98 11.31
CA THR A 83 -5.90 5.75 9.89
C THR A 83 -4.39 5.61 9.69
N MET A 84 -3.60 6.52 10.24
CA MET A 84 -2.13 6.50 10.12
C MET A 84 -1.53 5.21 10.70
N ARG A 85 -1.99 4.78 11.89
CA ARG A 85 -1.55 3.52 12.50
C ARG A 85 -1.91 2.29 11.67
N ASN A 86 -3.13 2.26 11.12
CA ASN A 86 -3.54 1.18 10.24
C ASN A 86 -2.66 1.14 8.97
N GLN A 87 -2.40 2.30 8.36
CA GLN A 87 -1.55 2.40 7.17
C GLN A 87 -0.12 1.97 7.47
N ALA A 88 0.49 2.42 8.57
CA ALA A 88 1.80 1.97 9.04
C ALA A 88 1.87 0.44 9.16
N GLN A 89 0.92 -0.14 9.92
CA GLN A 89 0.83 -1.59 10.07
C GLN A 89 0.62 -2.30 8.73
N GLY A 90 -0.18 -1.72 7.84
CA GLY A 90 -0.43 -2.24 6.50
C GLY A 90 0.85 -2.27 5.65
N MET A 91 1.67 -1.23 5.71
CA MET A 91 2.94 -1.17 4.97
C MET A 91 3.94 -2.20 5.49
N ASP A 92 4.08 -2.32 6.80
CA ASP A 92 4.98 -3.31 7.42
C ASP A 92 4.56 -4.72 7.04
N LEU A 93 3.27 -5.01 7.12
CA LEU A 93 2.73 -6.31 6.73
C LEU A 93 2.94 -6.58 5.25
N TYR A 94 2.74 -5.57 4.39
CA TYR A 94 2.96 -5.69 2.96
C TYR A 94 4.43 -5.97 2.63
N LEU A 95 5.37 -5.31 3.31
CA LEU A 95 6.81 -5.51 3.14
C LEU A 95 7.22 -6.95 3.45
N VAL A 96 6.82 -7.45 4.62
CA VAL A 96 7.11 -8.82 5.05
C VAL A 96 6.49 -9.81 4.07
N ALA A 97 5.23 -9.60 3.68
CA ALA A 97 4.53 -10.51 2.79
C ALA A 97 5.15 -10.51 1.38
N CYS A 98 5.59 -9.36 0.86
CA CYS A 98 6.31 -9.30 -0.42
C CYS A 98 7.66 -10.03 -0.36
N SER A 99 8.37 -9.92 0.76
CA SER A 99 9.63 -10.62 0.98
C SER A 99 9.43 -12.14 1.00
N ASN A 100 8.47 -12.61 1.78
CA ASN A 100 8.13 -14.03 1.87
C ASN A 100 7.65 -14.59 0.53
N PHE A 101 6.89 -13.81 -0.25
CA PHE A 101 6.46 -14.25 -1.58
C PHE A 101 7.64 -14.33 -2.55
N ALA A 102 8.55 -13.34 -2.54
CA ALA A 102 9.75 -13.39 -3.35
C ALA A 102 10.60 -14.63 -3.03
N GLU A 103 10.78 -14.94 -1.74
CA GLU A 103 11.48 -16.15 -1.29
C GLU A 103 10.77 -17.42 -1.75
N ALA A 104 9.46 -17.50 -1.56
CA ALA A 104 8.66 -18.64 -2.02
C ALA A 104 8.79 -18.88 -3.53
N LEU A 105 8.90 -17.81 -4.32
CA LEU A 105 9.16 -17.89 -5.76
C LEU A 105 10.58 -18.36 -6.10
N GLU A 106 11.54 -18.33 -5.19
CA GLU A 106 12.90 -18.85 -5.39
C GLU A 106 13.00 -20.31 -4.93
N THR A 107 12.40 -20.63 -3.80
CA THR A 107 12.45 -21.95 -3.17
C THR A 107 11.37 -22.91 -3.69
N SER A 108 10.38 -22.40 -4.44
CA SER A 108 9.17 -23.13 -4.83
C SER A 108 8.34 -23.60 -3.65
N ASP A 109 8.41 -22.89 -2.52
CA ASP A 109 7.62 -23.18 -1.33
C ASP A 109 6.18 -22.67 -1.50
N GLY A 110 5.27 -23.60 -1.84
CA GLY A 110 3.86 -23.29 -2.04
C GLY A 110 3.11 -22.89 -0.76
N GLU A 111 3.56 -23.36 0.41
CA GLU A 111 2.94 -23.01 1.69
C GLU A 111 3.30 -21.57 2.06
N LEU A 112 4.58 -21.21 1.93
CA LEU A 112 5.06 -19.84 2.16
C LEU A 112 4.38 -18.86 1.19
N ALA A 113 4.21 -19.23 -0.10
CA ALA A 113 3.48 -18.44 -1.07
C ALA A 113 2.01 -18.21 -0.66
N GLY A 114 1.34 -19.26 -0.16
CA GLY A 114 -0.04 -19.17 0.33
C GLY A 114 -0.18 -18.27 1.56
N GLN A 115 0.73 -18.40 2.52
CA GLN A 115 0.78 -17.54 3.71
C GLN A 115 1.05 -16.08 3.34
N ALA A 116 2.03 -15.83 2.47
CA ALA A 116 2.35 -14.51 1.97
C ALA A 116 1.16 -13.87 1.24
N ALA A 117 0.43 -14.61 0.39
CA ALA A 117 -0.76 -14.11 -0.27
C ALA A 117 -1.87 -13.68 0.71
N MET A 118 -2.08 -14.44 1.79
CA MET A 118 -3.03 -14.05 2.84
C MET A 118 -2.61 -12.77 3.56
N GLN A 119 -1.31 -12.60 3.83
CA GLN A 119 -0.80 -11.39 4.48
C GLN A 119 -0.85 -10.17 3.56
N ILE A 120 -0.58 -10.35 2.26
CA ILE A 120 -0.80 -9.31 1.24
C ILE A 120 -2.25 -8.82 1.27
N SER A 121 -3.22 -9.74 1.27
CA SER A 121 -4.64 -9.37 1.33
C SER A 121 -4.98 -8.53 2.57
N LYS A 122 -4.52 -8.95 3.75
CA LYS A 122 -4.69 -8.19 5.01
C LYS A 122 -4.01 -6.83 4.97
N ALA A 123 -2.83 -6.76 4.36
CA ALA A 123 -2.07 -5.52 4.25
C ALA A 123 -2.81 -4.50 3.40
N LEU A 124 -3.36 -4.94 2.26
CA LEU A 124 -4.15 -4.09 1.36
C LEU A 124 -5.42 -3.55 2.03
N ASP A 125 -6.05 -4.35 2.90
CA ASP A 125 -7.19 -3.91 3.70
C ASP A 125 -6.84 -2.80 4.69
N LEU A 126 -5.65 -2.86 5.30
CA LEU A 126 -5.17 -1.85 6.23
C LEU A 126 -4.70 -0.56 5.54
N LEU A 127 -4.14 -0.72 4.34
CA LEU A 127 -3.59 0.37 3.54
C LEU A 127 -4.67 1.25 2.90
N ASP A 128 -5.85 0.70 2.63
CA ASP A 128 -6.99 1.39 1.98
C ASP A 128 -6.63 1.98 0.60
N ILE A 129 -5.65 1.37 -0.10
CA ILE A 129 -5.14 1.90 -1.39
C ILE A 129 -5.94 1.37 -2.59
N MET A 130 -6.62 0.25 -2.41
CA MET A 130 -7.23 -0.46 -3.53
C MET A 130 -8.73 -0.62 -3.29
N ASP A 131 -9.53 0.01 -4.15
CA ASP A 131 -10.96 -0.24 -4.20
C ASP A 131 -11.17 -1.71 -4.60
N LYS A 132 -11.62 -2.54 -3.65
CA LYS A 132 -11.94 -3.97 -3.86
C LYS A 132 -12.90 -4.18 -5.04
N SER A 133 -13.69 -3.17 -5.41
CA SER A 133 -14.56 -3.23 -6.58
C SER A 133 -13.79 -3.37 -7.91
N GLN A 134 -12.55 -2.88 -7.99
CA GLN A 134 -11.70 -3.03 -9.17
C GLN A 134 -11.13 -4.44 -9.31
N LEU A 135 -10.94 -5.17 -8.20
CA LEU A 135 -10.59 -6.60 -8.24
C LEU A 135 -11.74 -7.43 -8.84
N LEU A 136 -12.98 -7.20 -8.36
CA LEU A 136 -14.16 -7.98 -8.77
C LEU A 136 -14.62 -7.69 -10.21
N ARG A 137 -14.43 -6.45 -10.70
CA ARG A 137 -14.82 -6.08 -12.08
C ARG A 137 -13.97 -6.76 -13.17
N ARG A 138 -12.75 -7.20 -12.86
CA ARG A 138 -11.89 -7.93 -13.82
C ARG A 138 -12.18 -9.43 -13.83
N GLU A 139 -12.76 -10.01 -12.78
CA GLU A 139 -13.25 -11.40 -12.79
C GLU A 139 -14.51 -11.58 -13.63
N ILE A 140 -15.38 -10.57 -13.71
CA ILE A 140 -16.64 -10.63 -14.49
C ILE A 140 -16.41 -10.46 -16.02
N LYS A 141 -15.18 -10.15 -16.45
CA LYS A 141 -14.82 -9.99 -17.88
C LYS A 141 -13.94 -11.11 -18.44
N ARG A 142 -13.71 -12.20 -17.70
CA ARG A 142 -13.14 -13.45 -18.24
C ARG A 142 -14.23 -14.51 -18.34
#